data_AF-A0A966SK26-F1
#
_entry.id   AF-A0A966SK26-F1
#
_cell.length_a   1.000
_cell.length_b   1.000
_cell.length_c   1.000
_cell.angle_alpha   90.00
_cell.angle_beta   90.00
_cell.angle_gamma   90.00
#
_symmetry.space_group_name_H-M   'P 1'
#
loop_
_entity.id
_entity.type
_entity.pdbx_description
1 polymer ?
#
loop_
_entity_poly.entity_id
_entity_poly.type
_entity_poly.pdbx_seq_one_letter_code
_entity_poly.pdbx_strand_id
1 'polypeptide(L)'
;MTPEFIRLPKPGTLCRWTGLSRSKLNELILPSPLNSFKPPVKSLSLRNRGQVKAVRLIVLDSLLGYLRSLLEQQSMVGNDQSPSCG
;
A
#
# COMPACT_ATOMS: atom_id res chain seq x y z
N MET A 1 -5.41 0.14 -20.27
CA MET A 1 -4.69 -1.07 -19.82
C MET A 1 -4.04 -0.78 -18.48
N THR A 2 -4.28 -1.59 -17.44
CA THR A 2 -3.65 -1.45 -16.12
C THR A 2 -2.35 -2.26 -16.07
N PRO A 3 -1.24 -1.70 -15.57
CA PRO A 3 0.01 -2.42 -15.46
C PRO A 3 -0.05 -3.42 -14.30
N GLU A 4 0.63 -4.55 -14.46
CA GLU A 4 0.77 -5.55 -13.40
C GLU A 4 1.66 -5.02 -12.25
N PHE A 5 2.74 -4.33 -12.61
CA PHE A 5 3.71 -3.76 -11.68
C PHE A 5 3.79 -2.25 -11.81
N ILE A 6 3.87 -1.55 -10.68
CA ILE A 6 4.12 -0.11 -10.62
C ILE A 6 5.39 0.19 -9.85
N ARG A 7 6.09 1.27 -10.22
CA ARG A 7 7.23 1.77 -9.46
C ARG A 7 6.76 2.65 -8.31
N LEU A 8 7.58 2.76 -7.27
CA LEU A 8 7.42 3.83 -6.29
C LEU A 8 7.45 5.21 -6.98
N PRO A 9 6.59 6.15 -6.56
CA PRO A 9 6.62 7.49 -7.12
C PRO A 9 7.95 8.18 -6.82
N LYS A 10 8.32 9.16 -7.66
CA LYS A 10 9.50 10.00 -7.42
C LYS A 10 9.30 10.77 -6.10
N PRO A 11 10.38 11.12 -5.38
CA PRO A 11 10.27 12.01 -4.22
C PRO A 11 9.45 13.27 -4.57
N GLY A 12 8.53 13.67 -3.69
CA GLY A 12 7.65 14.82 -3.93
C GLY A 12 6.47 14.58 -4.87
N THR A 13 6.30 13.36 -5.40
CA THR A 13 5.15 13.00 -6.27
C THR A 13 4.28 11.91 -5.64
N LEU A 14 3.01 11.87 -6.06
CA LEU A 14 2.04 10.87 -5.62
C LEU A 14 1.95 9.72 -6.62
N CYS A 15 1.49 8.56 -6.15
CA CYS A 15 1.18 7.43 -7.02
C CYS A 15 0.03 7.80 -7.97
N ARG A 16 0.23 7.60 -9.28
CA ARG A 16 -0.81 7.85 -10.30
C ARG A 16 -2.07 7.00 -10.12
N TRP A 17 -1.94 5.81 -9.52
CA TRP A 17 -3.04 4.84 -9.41
C TRP A 17 -3.85 5.00 -8.14
N THR A 18 -3.21 5.34 -7.02
CA THR A 18 -3.84 5.37 -5.70
C THR A 18 -3.75 6.73 -4.99
N GLY A 19 -3.01 7.69 -5.54
CA GLY A 19 -2.74 8.98 -4.89
C GLY A 19 -1.82 8.88 -3.66
N LEU A 20 -1.35 7.68 -3.28
CA LEU A 20 -0.52 7.50 -2.09
C LEU A 20 0.89 8.08 -2.26
N SER A 21 1.41 8.64 -1.17
CA SER A 21 2.79 9.12 -1.11
C SER A 21 3.79 7.97 -1.13
N ARG A 22 5.05 8.27 -1.47
CA ARG A 22 6.14 7.30 -1.43
C ARG A 22 6.33 6.69 -0.03
N SER A 23 6.28 7.51 1.03
CA SER A 23 6.44 7.04 2.40
C SER A 23 5.33 6.07 2.77
N LYS A 24 4.07 6.38 2.41
CA LYS A 24 2.96 5.49 2.70
C LYS A 24 3.07 4.17 1.95
N LEU A 25 3.46 4.20 0.69
CA LEU A 25 3.72 2.96 -0.07
C LEU A 25 4.85 2.13 0.55
N ASN A 26 5.91 2.77 1.04
CA ASN A 26 7.00 2.07 1.71
C ASN A 26 6.53 1.34 2.98
N GLU A 27 5.66 1.95 3.81
CA GLU A 27 5.07 1.30 4.98
C GLU A 27 4.28 0.02 4.62
N LEU A 28 3.65 0.00 3.45
CA LEU A 28 2.82 -1.13 3.00
C LEU A 28 3.64 -2.26 2.39
N ILE A 29 4.79 -1.96 1.78
CA ILE A 29 5.56 -2.93 0.98
C ILE A 29 6.87 -3.38 1.64
N LEU A 30 7.37 -2.64 2.63
CA LEU A 30 8.59 -2.97 3.37
C LEU A 30 8.24 -3.54 4.74
N PRO A 31 8.96 -4.56 5.22
CA PRO A 31 8.86 -4.97 6.62
C PRO A 31 9.19 -3.77 7.54
N SER A 32 8.29 -3.47 8.47
CA SER A 32 8.48 -2.40 9.45
C SER A 32 7.75 -2.73 10.76
N PRO A 33 8.08 -2.05 11.87
CA PRO A 33 7.33 -2.21 13.11
C PRO A 33 5.82 -1.96 12.94
N LEU A 34 5.43 -1.04 12.07
CA LEU A 34 4.03 -0.66 11.81
C LEU A 34 3.20 -1.78 11.19
N ASN A 35 3.83 -2.74 10.53
CA ASN A 35 3.16 -3.91 9.92
C ASN A 35 3.62 -5.23 10.56
N SER A 36 4.16 -5.18 11.77
CA SER A 36 4.70 -6.36 12.47
C SER A 36 5.70 -7.16 11.62
N PHE A 37 6.47 -6.45 10.78
CA PHE A 37 7.41 -7.01 9.81
C PHE A 37 6.77 -7.93 8.75
N LYS A 38 5.45 -7.86 8.58
CA LYS A 38 4.67 -8.61 7.59
C LYS A 38 4.00 -7.60 6.65
N PRO A 39 4.69 -7.17 5.56
CA PRO A 39 4.14 -6.19 4.66
C PRO A 39 2.84 -6.70 4.02
N PRO A 40 1.72 -5.95 4.13
CA PRO A 40 0.44 -6.39 3.58
C PRO A 40 0.39 -6.33 2.04
N VAL A 41 1.31 -5.60 1.40
CA VAL A 41 1.35 -5.44 -0.06
C VAL A 41 2.61 -6.06 -0.64
N LYS A 42 2.42 -6.92 -1.65
CA LYS A 42 3.50 -7.62 -2.35
C LYS A 42 4.36 -6.65 -3.17
N SER A 43 5.69 -6.82 -3.08
CA SER A 43 6.65 -6.06 -3.89
C SER A 43 7.90 -6.87 -4.21
N LEU A 44 8.54 -6.53 -5.33
CA LEU A 44 9.77 -7.14 -5.83
C LEU A 44 10.90 -6.12 -5.81
N SER A 45 12.07 -6.54 -5.34
CA SER A 45 13.29 -5.74 -5.38
C SER A 45 14.18 -6.22 -6.53
N LEU A 46 14.25 -5.45 -7.60
CA LEU A 46 15.16 -5.71 -8.72
C LEU A 46 16.53 -5.11 -8.40
N ARG A 47 17.51 -5.98 -8.16
CA ARG A 47 18.90 -5.60 -7.93
C ARG A 47 19.79 -6.34 -8.93
N ASN A 48 20.55 -5.59 -9.72
CA ASN A 48 21.63 -6.17 -10.53
C ASN A 48 22.89 -6.34 -9.67
N ARG A 49 23.73 -7.33 -9.98
CA ARG A 49 25.05 -7.51 -9.35
C ARG A 49 25.84 -6.20 -9.49
N GLY A 50 26.37 -5.70 -8.37
CA GLY A 50 27.13 -4.43 -8.32
C GLY A 50 26.30 -3.16 -8.10
N GLN A 51 24.97 -3.19 -8.18
CA GLN A 51 24.16 -2.00 -7.89
C GLN A 51 23.98 -1.77 -6.38
N VAL A 52 24.21 -0.51 -5.97
CA VAL A 52 24.01 -0.04 -4.58
C VAL A 52 22.53 0.15 -4.27
N LYS A 53 21.72 0.57 -5.26
CA LYS A 53 20.28 0.86 -5.08
C LYS A 53 19.45 -0.06 -5.96
N ALA A 54 18.58 -0.86 -5.33
CA ALA A 54 17.61 -1.70 -6.03
C ALA A 54 16.38 -0.89 -6.46
N VAL A 55 15.78 -1.26 -7.59
CA VAL A 55 14.48 -0.73 -8.03
C VAL A 55 13.38 -1.58 -7.41
N ARG A 56 12.46 -0.96 -6.67
CA ARG A 56 11.31 -1.66 -6.11
C ARG A 56 10.08 -1.52 -7.01
N LEU A 57 9.51 -2.66 -7.36
CA LEU A 57 8.24 -2.81 -8.07
C LEU A 57 7.17 -3.28 -7.10
N ILE A 58 5.98 -2.70 -7.18
CA ILE A 58 4.81 -3.04 -6.37
C ILE A 58 3.83 -3.79 -7.27
N VAL A 59 3.28 -4.90 -6.81
CA VAL A 59 2.20 -5.59 -7.51
C VAL A 59 0.93 -4.76 -7.33
N LEU A 60 0.42 -4.18 -8.42
CA LEU A 60 -0.70 -3.23 -8.35
C LEU A 60 -1.97 -3.89 -7.79
N ASP A 61 -2.25 -5.12 -8.22
CA ASP A 61 -3.41 -5.88 -7.74
C ASP A 61 -3.38 -6.12 -6.23
N SER A 62 -2.20 -6.50 -5.69
CA SER A 62 -2.02 -6.67 -4.24
C SER A 62 -2.24 -5.38 -3.46
N LEU A 63 -1.84 -4.22 -4.02
CA LEU A 63 -2.08 -2.92 -3.40
C LEU A 63 -3.57 -2.57 -3.39
N LEU A 64 -4.25 -2.75 -4.52
CA LEU A 64 -5.68 -2.46 -4.62
C LEU A 64 -6.52 -3.42 -3.76
N GLY A 65 -6.15 -4.70 -3.70
CA GLY A 65 -6.78 -5.69 -2.83
C GLY A 65 -6.69 -5.29 -1.35
N TYR A 66 -5.53 -4.84 -0.89
CA TYR A 66 -5.37 -4.33 0.48
C TYR A 66 -6.23 -3.09 0.75
N LEU A 67 -6.32 -2.15 -0.21
CA LEU A 67 -7.17 -0.96 -0.04
C LEU A 67 -8.66 -1.33 -0.01
N ARG A 68 -9.09 -2.33 -0.79
CA ARG A 68 -10.46 -2.85 -0.75
C ARG A 68 -10.77 -3.53 0.58
N SER A 69 -9.86 -4.33 1.12
CA SER A 69 -10.09 -4.96 2.43
C SER A 69 -10.23 -3.92 3.54
N LEU A 70 -9.46 -2.83 3.50
CA LEU A 70 -9.63 -1.71 4.45
C LEU A 70 -11.01 -1.06 4.33
N LEU A 71 -11.52 -0.91 3.10
CA LEU A 71 -12.86 -0.37 2.85
C LEU A 71 -13.95 -1.28 3.44
N GLU A 72 -13.83 -2.59 3.28
CA GLU A 72 -14.74 -3.58 3.86
C GLU A 72 -14.69 -3.59 5.39
N GLN A 73 -13.50 -3.42 5.98
CA GLN A 73 -13.37 -3.31 7.44
C GLN A 73 -14.05 -2.05 7.99
N GLN A 74 -14.01 -0.94 7.24
CA GLN A 74 -14.66 0.31 7.64
C GLN A 74 -16.19 0.21 7.58
N SER A 75 -16.75 -0.51 6.61
CA SER A 75 -18.21 -0.67 6.49
C SER A 75 -18.82 -1.50 7.62
N MET A 76 -18.04 -2.40 8.24
CA MET A 76 -18.51 -3.21 9.37
C MET A 76 -18.58 -2.45 10.71
N VAL A 77 -17.87 -1.33 10.84
CA VAL A 77 -17.77 -0.56 12.11
C VAL A 77 -18.78 0.62 12.16
N GLY A 78 -19.47 0.91 11.05
CA GLY A 78 -20.23 2.15 10.86
C GLY A 78 -21.74 2.12 11.16
N ASN A 79 -22.30 1.13 11.86
CA ASN A 79 -23.77 1.07 12.04
C ASN A 79 -24.27 0.95 13.50
N ASP A 80 -23.47 1.32 14.50
CA ASP A 80 -23.92 1.45 15.88
C ASP A 80 -23.91 2.93 16.31
N GLN A 81 -24.93 3.67 15.87
CA GLN A 81 -25.34 4.92 16.51
C GLN A 81 -26.83 4.86 16.75
N SER A 82 -27.19 4.19 17.85
CA SER A 82 -28.48 4.37 18.50
C SER A 82 -28.55 5.83 18.99
N PRO A 83 -29.60 6.62 18.69
CA PRO A 83 -29.83 7.85 19.42
C PRO A 83 -30.29 7.45 20.82
N SER A 84 -29.44 7.62 21.83
CA SER A 84 -29.88 7.57 23.22
C SER A 84 -30.74 8.81 23.49
N CYS A 85 -32.06 8.63 23.55
CA CYS A 85 -32.95 9.59 24.17
C CYS A 85 -32.61 9.68 25.67
N GLY A 86 -32.41 10.91 26.15
CA GLY A 86 -32.27 11.25 27.56
C GLY A 86 -32.44 12.75 27.74
#